data_AF-A0A1Q9NQ92-F1
#
_entry.id   AF-A0A1Q9NQ92-F1
#
_cell.length_a   1.000
_cell.length_b   1.000
_cell.length_c   1.000
_cell.angle_alpha   90.00
_cell.angle_beta   90.00
_cell.angle_gamma   90.00
#
_symmetry.space_group_name_H-M   'P 1'
#
loop_
_entity.id
_entity.type
_entity.pdbx_description
1 polymer ?
#
loop_
_entity_poly.entity_id
_entity_poly.type
_entity_poly.pdbx_seq_one_letter_code
_entity_poly.pdbx_strand_id
1 'polypeptide(L)'
;MSLLVFLMKIGDDLIIFDRLKSSLYYRKHDFVTGAWKHLVLIFLHPKCQFSKKIIEELNYIQIRFNEHIEIIGLQIPLNAITNNFTNSNDQEINNNLNFKILDNVPIEIIAKYEISIIPQALVFKNKKLVYKGAINDNPLEPEKIKHHYLTEVLEKIMRNLKFVPFYPPIGTKLEN
;
A
#
# COMPACT_ATOMS: atom_id res chain seq x y z
N MET A 1 -5.00 29.11 -13.68
CA MET A 1 -5.61 27.85 -14.12
C MET A 1 -5.61 26.93 -12.91
N SER A 2 -6.72 26.85 -12.18
CA SER A 2 -6.81 26.05 -10.95
C SER A 2 -6.69 24.57 -11.33
N LEU A 3 -5.59 23.92 -10.93
CA LEU A 3 -5.54 22.47 -10.92
C LEU A 3 -6.61 22.01 -9.93
N LEU A 4 -7.71 21.45 -10.45
CA LEU A 4 -8.58 20.62 -9.64
C LEU A 4 -7.70 19.47 -9.11
N VAL A 5 -7.33 19.53 -7.84
CA VAL A 5 -6.67 18.42 -7.17
C VAL A 5 -7.71 17.32 -7.07
N PHE A 6 -7.57 16.28 -7.88
CA PHE A 6 -8.40 15.09 -7.80
C PHE A 6 -8.05 14.35 -6.51
N LEU A 7 -8.99 14.35 -5.57
CA LEU A 7 -8.85 13.75 -4.25
C LEU A 7 -9.44 12.34 -4.28
N MET A 8 -8.60 11.30 -4.12
CA MET A 8 -9.04 9.91 -4.23
C MET A 8 -9.89 9.46 -3.02
N LYS A 9 -11.13 9.05 -3.29
CA LYS A 9 -12.14 8.66 -2.32
C LYS A 9 -12.58 7.22 -2.48
N ILE A 10 -13.21 6.68 -1.44
CA ILE A 10 -13.88 5.38 -1.49
C ILE A 10 -14.88 5.40 -2.66
N GLY A 11 -14.82 4.39 -3.52
CA GLY A 11 -15.61 4.29 -4.75
C GLY A 11 -14.89 4.80 -6.01
N ASP A 12 -13.74 5.47 -5.87
CA ASP A 12 -12.96 5.88 -7.03
C ASP A 12 -12.28 4.69 -7.71
N ASP A 13 -12.04 4.84 -9.01
CA ASP A 13 -11.37 3.82 -9.81
C ASP A 13 -9.87 3.78 -9.51
N LEU A 14 -9.31 2.57 -9.57
CA LEU A 14 -7.87 2.33 -9.56
C LEU A 14 -7.18 3.20 -10.61
N ILE A 15 -6.20 3.99 -10.17
CA ILE A 15 -5.40 4.83 -11.05
C ILE A 15 -4.29 3.95 -11.63
N ILE A 16 -4.41 3.64 -12.92
CA ILE A 16 -3.40 2.87 -13.66
C ILE A 16 -2.26 3.80 -14.06
N PHE A 17 -1.02 3.36 -13.89
CA PHE A 17 0.17 4.09 -14.31
C PHE A 17 1.17 3.15 -15.00
N ASP A 18 1.71 3.58 -16.15
CA ASP A 18 2.49 2.74 -17.08
C ASP A 18 4.03 2.90 -16.94
N ARG A 19 4.53 3.45 -15.82
CA ARG A 19 5.97 3.77 -15.70
C ARG A 19 6.54 3.40 -14.33
N LEU A 20 7.16 2.23 -14.26
CA LEU A 20 8.13 1.90 -13.21
C LEU A 20 9.33 1.23 -13.87
N LYS A 21 10.53 1.65 -13.49
CA LYS A 21 11.80 1.35 -14.16
C LYS A 21 12.47 0.06 -13.63
N SER A 22 11.71 -0.86 -13.05
CA SER A 22 12.21 -2.19 -12.67
C SER A 22 11.84 -3.22 -13.74
N SER A 23 12.59 -4.33 -13.79
CA SER A 23 12.47 -5.42 -14.75
C SER A 23 11.10 -6.14 -14.79
N LEU A 24 10.12 -5.68 -14.00
CA LEU A 24 8.72 -6.09 -14.05
C LEU A 24 7.87 -4.95 -14.64
N TYR A 25 7.67 -4.99 -15.96
CA TYR A 25 6.67 -4.15 -16.63
C TYR A 25 5.27 -4.62 -16.22
N TYR A 26 4.64 -3.96 -15.24
CA TYR A 26 3.19 -3.97 -15.16
C TYR A 26 2.66 -3.11 -16.31
N ARG A 27 2.22 -3.76 -17.39
CA ARG A 27 1.43 -3.08 -18.41
C ARG A 27 0.04 -2.83 -17.82
N LYS A 28 -0.67 -1.81 -18.31
CA LYS A 28 -2.14 -1.68 -18.18
C LYS A 28 -2.89 -3.01 -18.33
N HIS A 29 -2.35 -3.97 -19.09
CA HIS A 29 -2.89 -5.32 -19.27
C HIS A 29 -2.86 -6.20 -18.00
N ASP A 30 -1.84 -6.08 -17.15
CA ASP A 30 -1.69 -6.92 -15.95
C ASP A 30 -2.69 -6.56 -14.85
N PHE A 31 -3.18 -5.31 -14.84
CA PHE A 31 -4.33 -4.88 -14.04
C PHE A 31 -5.68 -5.18 -14.73
N VAL A 32 -5.68 -5.78 -15.93
CA VAL A 32 -6.86 -5.87 -16.79
C VAL A 32 -7.24 -7.30 -17.21
N THR A 33 -6.34 -8.28 -17.11
CA THR A 33 -6.63 -9.65 -17.56
C THR A 33 -6.20 -10.72 -16.55
N GLY A 34 -7.17 -11.20 -15.78
CA GLY A 34 -7.09 -12.39 -14.93
C GLY A 34 -8.39 -12.56 -14.14
N ALA A 35 -8.73 -13.77 -13.69
CA ALA A 35 -9.80 -13.96 -12.71
C ALA A 35 -9.51 -13.07 -11.49
N TRP A 36 -10.34 -12.07 -11.24
CA TRP A 36 -9.91 -10.84 -10.58
C TRP A 36 -9.70 -11.04 -9.08
N LYS A 37 -8.43 -11.12 -8.67
CA LYS A 37 -8.05 -10.91 -7.27
C LYS A 37 -8.32 -9.45 -6.89
N HIS A 38 -8.74 -9.21 -5.66
CA HIS A 38 -8.77 -7.85 -5.11
C HIS A 38 -7.34 -7.34 -5.01
N LEU A 39 -7.11 -6.10 -5.40
CA LEU A 39 -5.76 -5.52 -5.42
C LEU A 39 -5.52 -4.77 -4.12
N VAL A 40 -4.38 -4.99 -3.49
CA VAL A 40 -3.95 -4.27 -2.30
C VAL A 40 -2.65 -3.54 -2.63
N LEU A 41 -2.71 -2.21 -2.68
CA LEU A 41 -1.53 -1.37 -2.85
C LEU A 41 -1.00 -0.98 -1.47
N ILE A 42 0.30 -1.16 -1.23
CA ILE A 42 0.96 -0.74 0.01
C ILE A 42 2.03 0.28 -0.31
N PHE A 43 1.81 1.54 0.06
CA PHE A 43 2.84 2.58 -0.06
C PHE A 43 3.83 2.44 1.09
N LEU A 44 5.12 2.35 0.78
CA LEU A 44 6.18 2.06 1.75
C LEU A 44 7.52 2.69 1.34
N HIS A 45 8.50 2.67 2.24
CA HIS A 45 9.87 3.05 1.92
C HIS A 45 10.87 2.18 2.69
N PRO A 46 11.96 1.67 2.07
CA PRO A 46 12.95 0.83 2.73
C PRO A 46 13.54 1.42 4.00
N LYS A 47 13.80 2.73 4.03
CA LYS A 47 14.37 3.41 5.21
C LYS A 47 13.35 3.71 6.32
N CYS A 48 12.05 3.48 6.09
CA CYS A 48 11.01 3.74 7.08
C CYS A 48 10.87 2.56 8.04
N GLN A 49 11.12 2.78 9.33
CA GLN A 49 11.00 1.74 10.37
C GLN A 49 9.58 1.15 10.42
N PHE A 50 8.55 1.98 10.27
CA PHE A 50 7.16 1.52 10.20
C PHE A 50 6.95 0.58 9.01
N SER A 51 7.46 0.93 7.82
CA SER A 51 7.38 0.06 6.64
C SER A 51 8.12 -1.27 6.85
N LYS A 52 9.31 -1.26 7.46
CA LYS A 52 10.06 -2.49 7.74
C LYS A 52 9.30 -3.44 8.69
N LYS A 53 8.69 -2.89 9.73
CA LYS A 53 8.06 -3.69 10.80
C LYS A 53 6.76 -4.37 10.37
N ILE A 54 6.06 -3.86 9.36
CA ILE A 54 4.82 -4.48 8.87
C ILE A 54 5.05 -5.60 7.82
N ILE A 55 6.27 -5.83 7.36
CA ILE A 55 6.54 -6.76 6.24
C ILE A 55 6.10 -8.19 6.54
N GLU A 56 6.34 -8.67 7.76
CA GLU A 56 5.92 -10.03 8.15
C GLU A 56 4.40 -10.19 8.13
N GLU A 57 3.66 -9.18 8.59
CA GLU A 57 2.19 -9.16 8.50
C GLU A 57 1.72 -9.16 7.05
N LEU A 58 2.33 -8.35 6.17
CA LEU A 58 1.99 -8.35 4.75
C LEU A 58 2.26 -9.69 4.07
N ASN A 59 3.38 -10.34 4.43
CA ASN A 59 3.70 -11.68 3.95
C ASN A 59 2.66 -12.71 4.40
N TYR A 60 2.23 -12.63 5.67
CA TYR A 60 1.17 -13.48 6.19
C TYR A 60 -0.16 -13.24 5.45
N ILE A 61 -0.55 -11.98 5.24
CA ILE A 61 -1.76 -11.61 4.50
C ILE A 61 -1.69 -12.15 3.06
N GLN A 62 -0.57 -11.97 2.36
CA GLN A 62 -0.41 -12.47 0.99
C GLN A 62 -0.51 -14.00 0.92
N ILE A 63 0.06 -14.73 1.88
CA ILE A 63 -0.08 -16.20 1.95
C ILE A 63 -1.55 -16.57 2.20
N ARG A 64 -2.16 -15.97 3.24
CA ARG A 64 -3.51 -16.32 3.70
C ARG A 64 -4.58 -16.08 2.65
N PHE A 65 -4.45 -15.02 1.86
CA PHE A 65 -5.44 -14.62 0.87
C PHE A 65 -4.94 -14.76 -0.56
N ASN A 66 -3.89 -15.55 -0.81
CA ASN A 66 -3.22 -15.63 -2.12
C ASN A 66 -4.15 -15.91 -3.30
N GLU A 67 -5.21 -16.69 -3.12
CA GLU A 67 -6.20 -17.01 -4.15
C GLU A 67 -7.13 -15.83 -4.48
N HIS A 68 -7.30 -14.90 -3.54
CA HIS A 68 -8.32 -13.86 -3.61
C HIS A 68 -7.76 -12.44 -3.72
N ILE A 69 -6.50 -12.23 -3.33
CA ILE A 69 -5.86 -10.91 -3.37
C ILE A 69 -4.47 -10.96 -3.99
N GLU A 70 -4.05 -9.82 -4.52
CA GLU A 70 -2.66 -9.53 -4.88
C GLU A 70 -2.21 -8.29 -4.11
N ILE A 71 -1.14 -8.42 -3.32
CA ILE A 71 -0.44 -7.28 -2.72
C ILE A 71 0.61 -6.78 -3.71
N ILE A 72 0.67 -5.46 -3.88
CA ILE A 72 1.75 -4.76 -4.59
C ILE A 72 2.29 -3.67 -3.66
N GLY A 73 3.56 -3.80 -3.31
CA GLY A 73 4.30 -2.74 -2.62
C GLY A 73 4.68 -1.64 -3.62
N LEU A 74 4.49 -0.40 -3.19
CA LEU A 74 4.76 0.82 -3.94
C LEU A 74 5.79 1.62 -3.17
N GLN A 75 7.05 1.54 -3.60
CA GLN A 75 8.14 2.23 -2.93
C GLN A 75 8.15 3.71 -3.34
N ILE A 76 7.89 4.56 -2.34
CA ILE A 76 8.01 6.01 -2.41
C ILE A 76 9.46 6.40 -2.72
N PRO A 77 9.75 7.46 -3.49
CA PRO A 77 11.10 7.96 -3.67
C PRO A 77 11.56 8.76 -2.44
N LEU A 78 12.85 8.69 -2.12
CA LEU A 78 13.42 9.30 -0.91
C LEU A 78 13.14 10.81 -0.79
N ASN A 79 13.11 11.53 -1.92
CA ASN A 79 12.86 12.96 -1.98
C ASN A 79 11.40 13.36 -1.69
N ALA A 80 10.50 12.41 -1.47
CA ALA A 80 9.11 12.68 -1.07
C ALA A 80 8.90 12.55 0.44
N ILE A 81 9.96 12.42 1.25
CA ILE A 81 9.86 12.08 2.68
C ILE A 81 10.45 13.20 3.54
N THR A 82 9.65 13.76 4.46
CA THR A 82 10.03 14.93 5.30
C THR A 82 11.18 14.64 6.27
N ASN A 83 11.33 13.39 6.68
CA ASN A 83 12.30 13.02 7.70
C ASN A 83 13.57 12.49 7.06
N ASN A 84 14.71 13.12 7.39
CA ASN A 84 16.02 12.52 7.20
C ASN A 84 16.03 11.18 7.94
N PHE A 85 15.94 10.08 7.20
CA PHE A 85 16.09 8.76 7.78
C PHE A 85 17.43 8.69 8.49
N THR A 86 17.40 8.54 9.81
CA THR A 86 18.61 8.31 10.60
C THR A 86 19.33 7.09 10.03
N ASN A 87 20.64 7.21 9.79
CA ASN A 87 21.58 6.23 9.24
C ASN A 87 21.30 4.78 9.67
N SER A 88 20.28 4.16 9.11
CA SER A 88 20.01 2.74 9.25
C SER A 88 20.63 2.08 8.05
N ASN A 89 21.54 1.13 8.28
CA ASN A 89 22.09 0.27 7.24
C ASN A 89 20.99 -0.12 6.24
N ASP A 90 21.29 0.03 4.96
CA ASP A 90 20.41 -0.17 3.80
C ASP A 90 20.00 -1.66 3.66
N GLN A 91 19.43 -2.25 4.71
CA GLN A 91 18.73 -3.52 4.61
C GLN A 91 17.46 -3.27 3.81
N GLU A 92 17.54 -3.65 2.53
CA GLU A 92 16.44 -3.63 1.60
C GLU A 92 15.24 -4.38 2.18
N ILE A 93 14.05 -3.80 2.03
CA ILE A 93 12.77 -4.50 2.30
C ILE A 93 12.65 -5.76 1.42
N ASN A 94 13.46 -5.88 0.36
CA ASN A 94 13.35 -6.87 -0.70
C ASN A 94 13.70 -8.31 -0.32
N ASN A 95 14.32 -8.56 0.83
CA ASN A 95 14.69 -9.91 1.21
C ASN A 95 13.47 -10.63 1.83
N ASN A 96 12.98 -11.68 1.15
CA ASN A 96 11.88 -12.58 1.56
C ASN A 96 10.46 -12.01 1.51
N LEU A 97 10.11 -11.31 0.44
CA LEU A 97 8.72 -10.88 0.21
C LEU A 97 7.92 -11.94 -0.56
N ASN A 98 6.68 -12.18 -0.12
CA ASN A 98 5.71 -13.00 -0.85
C ASN A 98 4.90 -12.20 -1.87
N PHE A 99 5.18 -10.90 -1.99
CA PHE A 99 4.51 -9.96 -2.87
C PHE A 99 5.54 -9.14 -3.64
N LYS A 100 5.10 -8.52 -4.74
CA LYS A 100 5.99 -7.73 -5.60
C LYS A 100 6.12 -6.30 -5.08
N ILE A 101 7.28 -5.69 -5.27
CA ILE A 101 7.51 -4.27 -5.04
C ILE A 101 7.82 -3.57 -6.36
N LEU A 102 7.26 -2.38 -6.49
CA LEU A 102 7.52 -1.45 -7.56
C LEU A 102 8.24 -0.22 -7.03
N ASP A 103 9.46 0.00 -7.53
CA ASP A 103 10.36 1.03 -7.03
C ASP A 103 10.20 2.37 -7.76
N ASN A 104 10.46 3.45 -7.03
CA ASN A 104 10.48 4.83 -7.54
C ASN A 104 9.13 5.23 -8.16
N VAL A 105 8.06 5.07 -7.37
CA VAL A 105 6.73 5.53 -7.77
C VAL A 105 6.77 7.05 -8.03
N PRO A 106 6.26 7.54 -9.17
CA PRO A 106 6.27 8.96 -9.47
C PRO A 106 5.51 9.77 -8.41
N ILE A 107 6.03 10.94 -8.04
CA ILE A 107 5.43 11.81 -7.01
C ILE A 107 4.00 12.21 -7.39
N GLU A 108 3.71 12.37 -8.67
CA GLU A 108 2.38 12.68 -9.17
C GLU A 108 1.38 11.55 -8.91
N ILE A 109 1.84 10.30 -8.89
CA ILE A 109 1.00 9.14 -8.53
C ILE A 109 0.72 9.14 -7.03
N ILE A 110 1.74 9.40 -6.20
CA ILE A 110 1.61 9.50 -4.73
C ILE A 110 0.59 10.57 -4.36
N ALA A 111 0.69 11.75 -5.00
CA ALA A 111 -0.24 12.86 -4.80
C ALA A 111 -1.68 12.50 -5.24
N LYS A 112 -1.85 11.84 -6.40
CA LYS A 112 -3.16 11.39 -6.89
C LYS A 112 -3.83 10.38 -5.96
N TYR A 113 -3.06 9.50 -5.33
CA TYR A 113 -3.55 8.56 -4.33
C TYR A 113 -3.74 9.20 -2.93
N GLU A 114 -3.37 10.48 -2.77
CA GLU A 114 -3.30 11.24 -1.53
C GLU A 114 -2.68 10.43 -0.39
N ILE A 115 -1.45 9.99 -0.64
CA ILE A 115 -0.61 9.37 0.38
C ILE A 115 0.16 10.49 1.05
N SER A 116 -0.05 10.66 2.36
CA SER A 116 0.65 11.66 3.17
C SER A 116 1.43 11.02 4.32
N ILE A 117 1.20 9.73 4.57
CA ILE A 117 1.83 8.95 5.65
C ILE A 117 2.13 7.56 5.10
N ILE A 118 3.29 7.00 5.43
CA ILE A 118 3.66 5.62 5.13
C ILE A 118 4.03 4.83 6.39
N PRO A 119 3.74 3.52 6.45
CA PRO A 119 3.05 2.75 5.42
C PRO A 119 1.54 3.03 5.36
N GLN A 120 0.96 2.91 4.18
CA GLN A 120 -0.47 3.10 3.96
C GLN A 120 -1.01 2.07 2.94
N ALA A 121 -2.14 1.45 3.27
CA ALA A 121 -2.78 0.42 2.48
C ALA A 121 -4.00 0.96 1.74
N LEU A 122 -4.15 0.59 0.48
CA LEU A 122 -5.32 0.85 -0.34
C LEU A 122 -5.83 -0.49 -0.91
N VAL A 123 -7.11 -0.81 -0.70
CA VAL A 123 -7.72 -2.05 -1.21
C VAL A 123 -8.72 -1.70 -2.29
N PHE A 124 -8.59 -2.37 -3.43
CA PHE A 124 -9.45 -2.24 -4.58
C PHE A 124 -10.23 -3.54 -4.80
N LYS A 125 -11.56 -3.45 -4.69
CA LYS A 125 -12.50 -4.51 -5.06
C LYS A 125 -13.11 -4.15 -6.41
N ASN A 126 -12.93 -4.99 -7.42
CA ASN A 126 -13.39 -4.71 -8.79
C ASN A 126 -12.91 -3.35 -9.31
N LYS A 127 -11.63 -3.02 -9.06
CA LYS A 127 -10.99 -1.72 -9.34
C LYS A 127 -11.57 -0.51 -8.62
N LYS A 128 -12.53 -0.69 -7.71
CA LYS A 128 -13.08 0.39 -6.90
C LYS A 128 -12.37 0.42 -5.56
N LEU A 129 -11.87 1.59 -5.15
CA LEU A 129 -11.27 1.78 -3.84
C LEU A 129 -12.33 1.49 -2.78
N VAL A 130 -12.11 0.49 -1.95
CA VAL A 130 -13.04 0.13 -0.87
C VAL A 130 -12.46 0.37 0.50
N TYR A 131 -11.14 0.40 0.62
CA TYR A 131 -10.44 0.72 1.86
C TYR A 131 -9.20 1.56 1.59
N LYS A 132 -8.92 2.54 2.44
CA LYS A 132 -7.68 3.33 2.44
C LYS A 132 -7.31 3.60 3.90
N GLY A 133 -6.09 3.28 4.33
CA GLY A 133 -5.71 3.54 5.72
C GLY A 133 -4.54 2.77 6.27
N ALA A 134 -4.51 2.66 7.60
CA ALA A 134 -3.53 1.90 8.36
C ALA A 134 -3.56 0.40 8.05
N ILE A 135 -2.45 -0.29 8.31
CA ILE A 135 -2.38 -1.75 8.25
C ILE A 135 -2.88 -2.35 9.57
N ASN A 136 -2.40 -1.80 10.69
CA ASN A 136 -2.71 -2.18 12.06
C ASN A 136 -2.67 -0.95 12.99
N ASP A 137 -2.94 -1.13 14.27
CA ASP A 137 -2.94 -0.05 15.27
C ASP A 137 -1.60 0.21 15.97
N ASN A 138 -0.62 -0.71 15.86
CA ASN A 138 0.71 -0.53 16.42
C ASN A 138 1.83 -1.11 15.52
N PRO A 139 2.19 -0.42 14.44
CA PRO A 139 3.15 -0.95 13.45
C PRO A 139 4.58 -1.06 13.97
N LEU A 140 4.98 -0.38 15.06
CA LEU A 140 6.35 -0.44 15.57
C LEU A 140 6.59 -1.60 16.54
N GLU A 141 5.54 -2.06 17.20
CA GLU A 141 5.57 -3.10 18.23
C GLU A 141 4.55 -4.20 17.86
N PRO A 142 4.90 -5.12 16.93
CA PRO A 142 3.99 -6.13 16.41
C PRO A 142 3.32 -6.99 17.48
N GLU A 143 4.01 -7.24 18.60
CA GLU A 143 3.53 -7.99 19.74
C GLU A 143 2.45 -7.27 20.56
N LYS A 144 2.27 -5.96 20.33
CA LYS A 144 1.28 -5.11 21.00
C LYS A 144 0.12 -4.70 20.08
N ILE A 145 0.08 -5.22 18.86
CA ILE A 145 -1.05 -4.99 17.94
C ILE A 145 -2.32 -5.55 18.59
N LYS A 146 -3.37 -4.72 18.65
CA LYS A 146 -4.70 -5.15 19.10
C LYS A 146 -5.68 -5.22 17.93
N HIS A 147 -5.44 -4.46 16.87
CA HIS A 147 -6.29 -4.41 15.69
C HIS A 147 -5.48 -4.58 14.42
N HIS A 148 -5.79 -5.63 13.66
CA HIS A 148 -5.22 -5.91 12.35
C HIS A 148 -6.14 -5.38 11.24
N TYR A 149 -6.26 -4.05 11.14
CA TYR A 149 -7.26 -3.39 10.30
C TYR A 149 -7.32 -3.92 8.86
N LEU A 150 -6.17 -4.06 8.19
CA LEU A 150 -6.13 -4.56 6.81
C LEU A 150 -6.63 -6.01 6.74
N THR A 151 -6.16 -6.88 7.64
CA THR A 151 -6.61 -8.29 7.71
C THR A 151 -8.12 -8.37 7.95
N GLU A 152 -8.64 -7.63 8.93
CA GLU A 152 -10.08 -7.60 9.25
C GLU A 152 -10.93 -7.13 8.06
N VAL A 153 -10.47 -6.10 7.34
CA VAL A 153 -11.14 -5.60 6.14
C VAL A 153 -11.17 -6.65 5.06
N LEU A 154 -10.04 -7.32 4.80
CA LEU A 154 -9.96 -8.39 3.79
C LEU A 154 -10.87 -9.56 4.14
N GLU A 155 -10.91 -10.00 5.41
CA GLU A 155 -11.84 -11.04 5.86
C GLU A 155 -13.31 -10.66 5.64
N LYS A 156 -13.66 -9.41 5.97
CA LYS A 156 -15.02 -8.89 5.75
C LYS A 156 -15.36 -8.80 4.27
N ILE A 157 -14.40 -8.42 3.42
CA ILE A 157 -14.59 -8.41 1.95
C ILE A 157 -14.86 -9.84 1.44
N MET A 158 -14.08 -10.83 1.88
CA MET A 158 -14.25 -12.24 1.48
C MET A 158 -15.63 -12.79 1.86
N ARG A 159 -16.17 -12.36 3.00
CA ARG A 159 -17.49 -12.78 3.51
C ARG A 159 -18.63 -11.87 3.04
N ASN A 160 -18.34 -10.87 2.21
CA ASN A 160 -19.29 -9.84 1.79
C ASN A 160 -20.01 -9.14 2.96
N LEU A 161 -19.27 -8.90 4.06
CA LEU A 161 -19.73 -8.22 5.26
C LEU A 161 -19.38 -6.72 5.23
N LYS A 162 -20.06 -5.93 6.06
CA LYS A 162 -19.74 -4.51 6.26
C LYS A 162 -18.44 -4.34 7.04
N PHE A 163 -17.66 -3.31 6.69
CA PHE A 163 -16.42 -2.94 7.35
C PHE A 163 -16.25 -1.42 7.38
N VAL A 164 -15.31 -0.94 8.19
CA VAL A 164 -14.93 0.48 8.22
C VAL A 164 -13.96 0.74 7.06
N PRO A 165 -14.26 1.67 6.15
CA PRO A 165 -13.47 1.86 4.93
C PRO A 165 -12.21 2.70 5.14
N PHE A 166 -12.01 3.28 6.33
CA PHE A 166 -10.88 4.16 6.63
C PHE A 166 -10.45 4.04 8.09
N TYR A 167 -9.15 3.81 8.29
CA TYR A 167 -8.45 4.01 9.56
C TYR A 167 -7.27 4.95 9.30
N PRO A 168 -7.05 6.00 10.10
CA PRO A 168 -5.94 6.93 9.90
C PRO A 168 -4.60 6.19 9.82
N PRO A 169 -3.76 6.40 8.78
CA PRO A 169 -2.46 5.73 8.68
C PRO A 169 -1.52 6.16 9.81
N ILE A 170 -0.70 5.20 10.28
CA ILE A 170 0.26 5.39 11.37
C ILE A 170 1.66 5.19 10.80
N GLY A 171 2.48 6.24 10.80
CA GLY A 171 3.86 6.14 10.36
C GLY A 171 4.54 7.47 10.02
N THR A 172 5.46 7.43 9.05
CA THR A 172 6.27 8.58 8.61
C THR A 172 5.49 9.46 7.65
N LYS A 173 5.49 10.78 7.88
CA LYS A 173 4.87 11.76 6.98
C LYS A 173 5.68 11.96 5.70
N LEU A 174 4.99 12.29 4.61
CA LEU A 174 5.57 12.66 3.32
C LEU A 174 5.63 14.19 3.16
N GLU A 175 6.55 14.67 2.31
CA GLU A 175 6.57 16.07 1.87
C GLU A 175 5.48 16.24 0.82
N ASN A 176 4.54 17.16 1.06
CA ASN A 176 3.48 17.53 0.12
C ASN A 176 3.72 18.92 -0.45
#